data_AF-A0A7T3X717-F1
#
_entry.id   AF-A0A7T3X717-F1
#
_cell.length_a   1.000
_cell.length_b   1.000
_cell.length_c   1.000
_cell.angle_alpha   90.00
_cell.angle_beta   90.00
_cell.angle_gamma   90.00
#
_symmetry.space_group_name_H-M   'P 1'
#
loop_
_entity.id
_entity.type
_entity.pdbx_description
1 polymer ?
#
loop_
_entity_poly.entity_id
_entity_poly.type
_entity_poly.pdbx_seq_one_letter_code
_entity_poly.pdbx_strand_id
1 'polypeptide(L)'
;MANPRHLINASRNLRRKQKALSRKKKGSANRGKARRQLAALHERVANARADFQHKLSHTMVDENQAVIVETLKSANMMKNHKLARAIGDAGWHGFIMKLEYKAQAAGRHLIKLDQWFASSKLCSDCGHKMPDMPLHQRQWVCPACGAGHDRYLLYQLSSHTVYKEVFTVKHTV
;
A
#
# COMPACT_ATOMS: atom_id res chain seq x y z
N MET A 1 -3.15 1.20 -11.46
CA MET A 1 -4.44 1.76 -10.97
C MET A 1 -4.19 2.65 -9.77
N ALA A 2 -4.78 3.85 -9.71
CA ALA A 2 -4.63 4.77 -8.58
C ALA A 2 -5.58 4.41 -7.42
N ASN A 3 -5.19 4.72 -6.17
CA ASN A 3 -6.05 4.51 -5.01
C ASN A 3 -7.34 5.38 -5.12
N PRO A 4 -8.55 4.79 -5.08
CA PRO A 4 -9.83 5.51 -5.21
C PRO A 4 -10.21 6.37 -4.01
N ARG A 5 -9.44 6.34 -2.92
CA ARG A 5 -9.60 7.26 -1.77
C ARG A 5 -10.95 7.15 -1.06
N HIS A 6 -11.48 5.93 -0.92
CA HIS A 6 -12.82 5.68 -0.38
C HIS A 6 -13.06 6.26 1.03
N LEU A 7 -12.10 6.16 1.94
CA LEU A 7 -12.17 6.70 3.31
C LEU A 7 -12.10 8.23 3.30
N ILE A 8 -11.25 8.80 2.45
CA ILE A 8 -11.14 10.26 2.29
C ILE A 8 -12.43 10.83 1.72
N ASN A 9 -13.00 10.21 0.69
CA ASN A 9 -14.23 10.67 0.05
C ASN A 9 -15.44 10.57 1.00
N ALA A 10 -15.52 9.50 1.79
CA ALA A 10 -16.59 9.33 2.77
C ALA A 10 -16.41 10.17 4.06
N SER A 11 -15.26 10.81 4.25
CA SER A 11 -14.87 11.46 5.51
C SER A 11 -15.87 12.51 6.02
N ARG A 12 -16.36 13.36 5.12
CA ARG A 12 -17.30 14.43 5.45
C ARG A 12 -18.61 13.86 6.00
N ASN A 13 -19.11 12.81 5.37
CA ASN A 13 -20.33 12.13 5.77
C ASN A 13 -20.14 11.35 7.09
N LEU A 14 -18.99 10.66 7.24
CA LEU A 14 -18.60 10.01 8.50
C LEU A 14 -18.57 11.00 9.67
N ARG A 15 -17.91 12.14 9.50
CA ARG A 15 -17.85 13.22 10.52
C ARG A 15 -19.25 13.71 10.88
N ARG A 16 -20.10 13.95 9.88
CA ARG A 16 -21.50 14.39 10.09
C ARG A 16 -22.30 13.38 10.90
N LYS A 17 -22.24 12.08 10.55
CA LYS A 17 -22.96 11.01 11.25
C LYS A 17 -22.41 10.77 12.66
N GLN A 18 -21.08 10.84 12.86
CA GLN A 18 -20.47 10.79 14.19
C GLN A 18 -20.93 11.94 15.08
N LYS A 19 -20.92 13.18 14.57
CA LYS A 19 -21.41 14.36 15.31
C LYS A 19 -22.90 14.23 15.65
N ALA A 20 -23.70 13.74 14.71
CA ALA A 20 -25.13 13.49 14.94
C ALA A 20 -25.36 12.44 16.04
N LEU A 21 -24.62 11.33 16.04
CA LEU A 21 -24.70 10.30 17.07
C LEU A 21 -24.28 10.83 18.45
N SER A 22 -23.17 11.56 18.52
CA SER A 22 -22.64 12.13 19.77
C SER A 22 -23.63 13.05 20.48
N ARG A 23 -24.49 13.74 19.71
CA ARG A 23 -25.49 14.68 20.24
C ARG A 23 -26.79 14.00 20.71
N LYS A 24 -26.96 12.68 20.50
CA LYS A 24 -28.18 11.97 20.92
C LYS A 24 -28.08 11.46 22.36
N LYS A 25 -29.19 11.55 23.09
CA LYS A 25 -29.33 11.01 24.46
C LYS A 25 -28.98 9.51 24.49
N LYS A 26 -28.10 9.12 25.42
CA LYS A 26 -27.75 7.71 25.67
C LYS A 26 -29.04 6.91 25.99
N GLY A 27 -29.14 5.68 25.49
CA GLY A 27 -30.33 4.83 25.65
C GLY A 27 -31.53 5.16 24.75
N SER A 28 -31.60 6.34 24.11
CA SER A 28 -32.77 6.69 23.27
C SER A 28 -32.86 5.87 21.98
N ALA A 29 -34.09 5.58 21.51
CA ALA A 29 -34.35 4.94 20.22
C ALA A 29 -33.70 5.70 19.04
N ASN A 30 -33.71 7.04 19.10
CA ASN A 30 -33.07 7.92 18.12
C ASN A 30 -31.54 7.73 18.06
N ARG A 31 -30.89 7.49 19.22
CA ARG A 31 -29.47 7.13 19.25
C ARG A 31 -29.23 5.77 18.61
N GLY A 32 -30.11 4.80 18.85
CA GLY A 32 -30.07 3.49 18.20
C GLY A 32 -30.13 3.57 16.68
N LYS A 33 -31.04 4.41 16.13
CA LYS A 33 -31.13 4.69 14.69
C LYS A 33 -29.86 5.35 14.14
N ALA A 34 -29.34 6.38 14.82
CA ALA A 34 -28.10 7.05 14.42
C ALA A 34 -26.89 6.11 14.43
N ARG A 35 -26.80 5.20 15.42
CA ARG A 35 -25.74 4.19 15.51
C ARG A 35 -25.78 3.25 14.30
N ARG A 36 -26.95 2.72 13.95
CA ARG A 36 -27.12 1.87 12.76
C ARG A 36 -26.71 2.57 11.47
N GLN A 37 -27.11 3.83 11.30
CA GLN A 37 -26.72 4.62 10.13
C GLN A 37 -25.22 4.89 10.04
N LEU A 38 -24.55 5.09 11.17
CA LEU A 38 -23.09 5.23 11.21
C LEU A 38 -22.40 3.91 10.88
N ALA A 39 -22.86 2.80 11.46
CA ALA A 39 -22.34 1.46 11.20
C ALA A 39 -22.46 1.11 9.71
N ALA A 40 -23.63 1.32 9.09
CA ALA A 40 -23.84 1.08 7.67
C ALA A 40 -22.92 1.91 6.76
N LEU A 41 -22.57 3.14 7.17
CA LEU A 41 -21.60 3.94 6.42
C LEU A 41 -20.18 3.40 6.57
N HIS A 42 -19.77 2.98 7.77
CA HIS A 42 -18.47 2.34 7.97
C HIS A 42 -18.34 1.05 7.17
N GLU A 43 -19.38 0.21 7.19
CA GLU A 43 -19.48 -1.02 6.42
C GLU A 43 -19.34 -0.75 4.92
N ARG A 44 -20.08 0.23 4.38
CA ARG A 44 -19.98 0.60 2.97
C ARG A 44 -18.55 1.01 2.56
N VAL A 45 -17.88 1.82 3.39
CA VAL A 45 -16.49 2.25 3.12
C VAL A 45 -15.53 1.07 3.19
N ALA A 46 -15.71 0.18 4.17
CA ALA A 46 -14.91 -1.02 4.31
C ALA A 46 -15.07 -1.95 3.11
N ASN A 47 -16.31 -2.19 2.66
CA ASN A 47 -16.63 -3.05 1.53
C ASN A 47 -16.10 -2.47 0.21
N ALA A 48 -16.26 -1.17 -0.03
CA ALA A 48 -15.71 -0.51 -1.22
C ALA A 48 -14.18 -0.63 -1.28
N ARG A 49 -13.50 -0.40 -0.14
CA ARG A 49 -12.05 -0.59 -0.04
C ARG A 49 -11.64 -2.04 -0.25
N ALA A 50 -12.36 -2.99 0.34
CA ALA A 50 -12.09 -4.41 0.17
C ALA A 50 -12.25 -4.83 -1.29
N ASP A 51 -13.34 -4.44 -1.96
CA ASP A 51 -13.61 -4.71 -3.38
C ASP A 51 -12.46 -4.20 -4.27
N PHE A 52 -12.05 -2.94 -4.10
CA PHE A 52 -10.91 -2.38 -4.83
C PHE A 52 -9.64 -3.20 -4.61
N GLN A 53 -9.32 -3.54 -3.35
CA GLN A 53 -8.15 -4.33 -3.02
C GLN A 53 -8.23 -5.76 -3.59
N HIS A 54 -9.41 -6.38 -3.62
CA HIS A 54 -9.61 -7.69 -4.23
C HIS A 54 -9.38 -7.63 -5.74
N LYS A 55 -9.95 -6.64 -6.43
CA LYS A 55 -9.74 -6.46 -7.88
C LYS A 55 -8.26 -6.24 -8.20
N LEU A 56 -7.64 -5.29 -7.51
CA LEU A 56 -6.22 -4.97 -7.70
C LEU A 56 -5.32 -6.18 -7.43
N SER A 57 -5.52 -6.89 -6.31
CA SER A 57 -4.70 -8.07 -5.99
C SER A 57 -4.91 -9.21 -6.97
N HIS A 58 -6.10 -9.36 -7.56
CA HIS A 58 -6.36 -10.36 -8.60
C HIS A 58 -5.57 -10.03 -9.86
N THR A 59 -5.75 -8.82 -10.38
CA THR A 59 -5.04 -8.33 -11.57
C THR A 59 -3.54 -8.50 -11.43
N MET A 60 -2.97 -8.11 -10.27
CA MET A 60 -1.54 -8.24 -10.04
C MET A 60 -1.03 -9.69 -10.02
N VAL A 61 -1.79 -10.62 -9.46
CA VAL A 61 -1.38 -12.04 -9.40
C VAL A 61 -1.55 -12.72 -10.76
N ASP A 62 -2.56 -12.33 -11.54
CA ASP A 62 -2.79 -12.91 -12.86
C ASP A 62 -1.74 -12.46 -13.87
N GLU A 63 -1.44 -11.16 -13.87
CA GLU A 63 -0.52 -10.55 -14.82
C GLU A 63 0.96 -10.88 -14.53
N ASN A 64 1.31 -11.30 -13.30
CA ASN A 64 2.71 -11.45 -12.89
C ASN A 64 2.99 -12.87 -12.38
N GLN A 65 4.13 -13.44 -12.78
CA GLN A 65 4.62 -14.73 -12.26
C GLN A 65 5.11 -14.63 -10.81
N ALA A 66 5.59 -13.44 -10.43
CA ALA A 66 5.97 -13.10 -9.06
C ALA A 66 5.60 -11.65 -8.74
N VAL A 67 5.22 -11.41 -7.48
CA VAL A 67 4.94 -10.08 -6.95
C VAL A 67 5.91 -9.81 -5.81
N ILE A 68 6.57 -8.66 -5.85
CA ILE A 68 7.49 -8.23 -4.79
C ILE A 68 6.85 -7.06 -4.03
N VAL A 69 6.72 -7.19 -2.72
CA VAL A 69 6.12 -6.17 -1.85
C VAL A 69 7.12 -5.69 -0.80
N GLU A 70 7.30 -4.37 -0.71
CA GLU A 70 8.11 -3.76 0.34
C GLU A 70 7.29 -3.67 1.64
N THR A 71 7.79 -4.29 2.70
CA THR A 71 7.10 -4.36 4.00
C THR A 71 7.47 -3.15 4.86
N LEU A 72 6.96 -1.96 4.51
CA LEU A 72 7.07 -0.79 5.39
C LEU A 72 6.19 -0.99 6.63
N LYS A 73 6.71 -0.63 7.82
CA LYS A 73 5.92 -0.60 9.06
C LYS A 73 4.87 0.51 8.98
N SER A 74 3.72 0.20 8.39
CA SER A 74 2.59 1.13 8.24
C SER A 74 2.14 1.73 9.58
N ALA A 75 2.27 0.99 10.68
CA ALA A 75 1.99 1.46 12.03
C ALA A 75 2.86 2.67 12.43
N ASN A 76 4.14 2.69 12.04
CA ASN A 76 5.02 3.84 12.31
C ASN A 76 4.63 5.04 11.45
N MET A 77 4.25 4.81 10.20
CA MET A 77 3.84 5.89 9.29
C MET A 77 2.49 6.49 9.70
N MET A 78 1.63 5.72 10.35
CA MET A 78 0.38 6.22 10.95
C MET A 78 0.60 7.21 12.10
N LYS A 79 1.81 7.32 12.66
CA LYS A 79 2.15 8.36 13.66
C LYS A 79 2.21 9.76 13.04
N ASN A 80 2.48 9.87 11.73
CA ASN A 80 2.46 11.15 11.05
C ASN A 80 1.02 11.53 10.68
N HIS A 81 0.42 12.45 11.44
CA HIS A 81 -0.96 12.88 11.23
C HIS A 81 -1.27 13.43 9.83
N LYS A 82 -0.28 13.96 9.10
CA LYS A 82 -0.45 14.45 7.72
C LYS A 82 -0.67 13.29 6.74
N LEU A 83 0.00 12.16 6.96
CA LEU A 83 -0.02 11.00 6.05
C LEU A 83 -0.93 9.86 6.53
N ALA A 84 -1.19 9.78 7.84
CA ALA A 84 -1.92 8.68 8.47
C ALA A 84 -3.26 8.38 7.80
N ARG A 85 -3.96 9.42 7.33
CA ARG A 85 -5.23 9.27 6.64
C ARG A 85 -5.09 8.61 5.27
N ALA A 86 -4.14 9.04 4.47
CA ALA A 86 -3.89 8.48 3.15
C ALA A 86 -3.36 7.03 3.25
N ILE A 87 -2.48 6.77 4.23
CA ILE A 87 -1.96 5.42 4.51
C ILE A 87 -3.08 4.50 5.00
N GLY A 88 -3.92 4.97 5.92
CA GLY A 88 -5.06 4.20 6.44
C GLY A 88 -6.13 3.95 5.38
N ASP A 89 -6.31 4.88 4.44
CA ASP A 89 -7.20 4.73 3.30
C ASP A 89 -6.71 3.64 2.33
N ALA A 90 -5.40 3.61 2.02
CA ALA A 90 -4.79 2.56 1.19
C ALA A 90 -4.93 1.15 1.81
N GLY A 91 -4.89 1.04 3.14
CA GLY A 91 -5.17 -0.21 3.84
C GLY A 91 -4.15 -1.33 3.54
N TRP A 92 -2.86 -0.97 3.52
CA TRP A 92 -1.73 -1.79 3.04
C TRP A 92 -1.68 -3.21 3.59
N HIS A 93 -1.84 -3.38 4.90
CA HIS A 93 -1.79 -4.69 5.53
C HIS A 93 -2.86 -5.64 4.99
N GLY A 94 -4.10 -5.18 4.88
CA GLY A 94 -5.20 -5.96 4.34
C GLY A 94 -5.06 -6.24 2.83
N PHE A 95 -4.27 -5.45 2.12
CA PHE A 95 -3.93 -5.68 0.72
C PHE A 95 -2.86 -6.76 0.57
N ILE A 96 -1.79 -6.72 1.38
CA ILE A 96 -0.75 -7.77 1.41
C ILE A 96 -1.37 -9.14 1.74
N MET A 97 -2.25 -9.20 2.75
CA MET A 97 -2.95 -10.45 3.08
C MET A 97 -3.74 -11.00 1.89
N LYS A 98 -4.31 -10.12 1.05
CA LYS A 98 -5.02 -10.53 -0.16
C LYS A 98 -4.10 -11.04 -1.25
N LEU A 99 -2.95 -10.38 -1.46
CA LEU A 99 -1.93 -10.87 -2.38
C LEU A 99 -1.42 -12.24 -1.95
N GLU A 100 -1.23 -12.46 -0.65
CA GLU A 100 -0.67 -13.70 -0.11
C GLU A 100 -1.55 -14.92 -0.42
N TYR A 101 -2.83 -14.90 -0.03
CA TYR A 101 -3.69 -16.06 -0.31
C TYR A 101 -3.97 -16.23 -1.81
N LYS A 102 -3.99 -15.16 -2.60
CA LYS A 102 -4.23 -15.25 -4.06
C LYS A 102 -3.01 -15.76 -4.81
N ALA A 103 -1.82 -15.27 -4.48
CA ALA A 103 -0.57 -15.75 -5.05
C ALA A 103 -0.41 -17.24 -4.74
N GLN A 104 -0.68 -17.65 -3.50
CA GLN A 104 -0.67 -19.06 -3.11
C GLN A 104 -1.66 -19.89 -3.95
N ALA A 105 -2.90 -19.43 -4.08
CA ALA A 105 -3.92 -20.14 -4.86
C ALA A 105 -3.58 -20.26 -6.36
N ALA A 106 -2.92 -19.25 -6.92
CA ALA A 106 -2.51 -19.20 -8.33
C ALA A 106 -1.11 -19.81 -8.59
N GLY A 107 -0.44 -20.35 -7.56
CA GLY A 107 0.93 -20.87 -7.70
C GLY A 107 1.96 -19.80 -8.08
N ARG A 108 1.73 -18.55 -7.69
CA ARG A 108 2.64 -17.42 -7.93
C ARG A 108 3.50 -17.13 -6.71
N HIS A 109 4.68 -16.56 -6.94
CA HIS A 109 5.58 -16.18 -5.86
C HIS A 109 5.21 -14.80 -5.30
N LEU A 110 5.10 -14.69 -3.97
CA LEU A 110 5.01 -13.40 -3.27
C LEU A 110 6.27 -13.22 -2.43
N ILE A 111 7.11 -12.24 -2.78
CA ILE A 111 8.36 -11.94 -2.06
C ILE A 111 8.13 -10.69 -1.22
N LYS A 112 8.18 -10.83 0.10
CA LYS A 112 8.12 -9.71 1.04
C LYS A 112 9.53 -9.24 1.33
N LEU A 113 9.87 -8.03 0.88
CA LEU A 113 11.17 -7.43 1.16
C LEU A 113 11.16 -6.75 2.52
N ASP A 114 12.27 -6.93 3.26
CA ASP A 114 12.48 -6.30 4.53
C ASP A 114 12.62 -4.79 4.42
N GLN A 115 12.17 -4.07 5.44
CA GLN A 115 12.22 -2.61 5.53
C GLN A 115 13.64 -2.02 5.43
N TRP A 116 14.67 -2.82 5.68
CA TRP A 116 16.08 -2.43 5.63
C TRP A 116 16.77 -2.81 4.32
N PHE A 117 16.03 -3.45 3.41
CA PHE A 117 16.55 -3.79 2.10
C PHE A 117 16.83 -2.48 1.34
N ALA A 118 18.10 -2.27 1.00
CA ALA A 118 18.61 -1.02 0.45
C ALA A 118 18.29 -0.87 -1.05
N SER A 119 17.04 -1.10 -1.44
CA SER A 119 16.60 -1.16 -2.84
C SER A 119 16.92 0.10 -3.63
N SER A 120 16.78 1.26 -2.98
CA SER A 120 17.07 2.54 -3.60
C SER A 120 18.55 2.92 -3.59
N LYS A 121 19.43 2.13 -2.97
CA LYS A 121 20.87 2.41 -2.86
C LYS A 121 21.73 1.38 -3.62
N LEU A 122 21.12 0.35 -4.20
CA LEU A 122 21.85 -0.71 -4.90
C LEU A 122 21.82 -0.47 -6.41
N CYS A 123 22.98 -0.59 -7.05
CA CYS A 123 23.08 -0.65 -8.50
C CYS A 123 22.50 -1.99 -8.99
N SER A 124 21.54 -1.95 -9.92
CA SER A 124 20.96 -3.14 -10.53
C SER A 124 21.96 -3.93 -11.39
N ASP A 125 22.93 -3.24 -11.98
CA ASP A 125 23.86 -3.85 -12.93
C ASP A 125 25.05 -4.53 -12.25
N CYS A 126 25.61 -3.91 -11.20
CA CYS A 126 26.82 -4.43 -10.54
C CYS A 126 26.68 -4.68 -9.03
N GLY A 127 25.52 -4.39 -8.44
CA GLY A 127 25.27 -4.60 -7.01
C GLY A 127 25.96 -3.60 -6.07
N HIS A 128 26.64 -2.58 -6.60
CA HIS A 128 27.29 -1.56 -5.78
C HIS A 128 26.28 -0.83 -4.88
N LYS A 129 26.59 -0.75 -3.58
CA LYS A 129 25.75 -0.09 -2.58
C LYS A 129 26.22 1.34 -2.33
N MET A 130 25.41 2.31 -2.72
CA MET A 130 25.63 3.72 -2.42
C MET A 130 25.64 3.96 -0.90
N PRO A 131 26.63 4.71 -0.37
CA PRO A 131 26.70 5.02 1.05
C PRO A 131 25.54 5.92 1.49
N ASP A 132 25.24 6.96 0.71
CA ASP A 132 24.12 7.86 0.95
C ASP A 132 23.24 8.06 -0.30
N MET A 133 21.94 8.27 -0.08
CA MET A 133 20.96 8.52 -1.14
C MET A 133 19.83 9.43 -0.60
N PRO A 134 20.07 10.75 -0.54
CA PRO A 134 19.11 11.73 -0.04
C PRO A 134 17.79 11.69 -0.82
N LEU A 135 16.63 11.80 -0.16
CA LEU A 135 15.27 11.69 -0.74
C LEU A 135 15.02 12.54 -2.02
N HIS A 136 15.70 13.67 -2.16
CA HIS A 136 15.55 14.58 -3.31
C HIS A 136 16.30 14.10 -4.57
N GLN A 137 17.29 13.23 -4.42
CA GLN A 137 18.05 12.69 -5.55
C GLN A 137 17.22 11.61 -6.23
N ARG A 138 16.70 11.93 -7.43
CA ARG A 138 15.88 11.03 -8.24
C ARG A 138 16.69 10.23 -9.25
N GLN A 139 17.75 10.81 -9.79
CA GLN A 139 18.66 10.16 -10.72
C GLN A 139 20.06 10.11 -10.13
N TRP A 140 20.75 9.00 -10.35
CA TRP A 140 22.14 8.83 -9.92
C TRP A 140 22.88 7.94 -10.91
N VAL A 141 24.20 8.10 -10.96
CA VAL A 141 25.08 7.28 -11.78
C VAL A 141 25.90 6.41 -10.84
N CYS A 142 25.98 5.11 -11.14
CA CYS A 142 26.76 4.19 -10.34
C CYS A 142 28.25 4.53 -10.44
N PRO A 143 28.95 4.81 -9.32
CA PRO A 143 30.38 5.11 -9.35
C PRO A 143 31.24 3.89 -9.71
N ALA A 144 30.72 2.67 -9.58
CA ALA A 144 31.46 1.44 -9.85
C ALA A 144 31.36 0.96 -11.30
N CYS A 145 30.24 1.19 -11.99
CA CYS A 145 30.02 0.69 -13.35
C CYS A 145 29.50 1.74 -14.35
N GLY A 146 29.19 2.97 -13.90
CA GLY A 146 28.71 4.05 -14.76
C GLY A 146 27.23 3.94 -15.18
N ALA A 147 26.49 2.92 -14.73
CA ALA A 147 25.08 2.77 -15.04
C ALA A 147 24.23 3.93 -14.48
N GLY A 148 23.32 4.45 -15.30
CA GLY A 148 22.37 5.48 -14.91
C GLY A 148 21.11 4.86 -14.30
N HIS A 149 20.72 5.33 -13.12
CA HIS A 149 19.57 4.81 -12.39
C HIS A 149 18.57 5.92 -12.06
N ASP A 150 17.28 5.59 -12.18
CA ASP A 150 16.19 6.34 -11.56
C ASP A 150 15.79 5.63 -10.26
N ARG A 151 15.75 6.37 -9.15
CA ARG A 151 15.38 5.89 -7.82
C ARG A 151 14.02 5.17 -7.78
N TYR A 152 13.11 5.48 -8.70
CA TYR A 152 11.80 4.85 -8.75
C TYR A 152 11.81 3.45 -9.38
N LEU A 153 12.83 3.10 -10.18
CA LEU A 153 12.90 1.89 -11.01
C LEU A 153 14.08 0.99 -10.62
N LEU A 154 14.05 0.38 -9.44
CA LEU A 154 15.08 -0.59 -9.06
C LEU A 154 14.45 -1.87 -8.50
N TYR A 155 14.19 -2.83 -9.39
CA TYR A 155 14.35 -4.27 -9.15
C TYR A 155 14.58 -5.02 -10.48
N GLN A 156 15.83 -5.38 -10.73
CA GLN A 156 16.19 -6.61 -11.43
C GLN A 156 17.17 -7.30 -10.47
N LEU A 157 16.71 -8.30 -9.73
CA LEU A 157 17.59 -9.07 -8.83
C LEU A 157 18.38 -10.04 -9.70
N SER A 158 19.70 -9.90 -9.71
CA SER A 158 20.63 -10.80 -10.37
C SER A 158 20.73 -12.12 -9.60
N SER A 159 20.16 -13.18 -10.18
CA SER A 159 20.73 -14.53 -10.24
C SER A 159 19.73 -15.41 -10.97
N HIS A 160 20.09 -15.80 -12.19
CA HIS A 160 19.52 -16.88 -13.00
C HIS A 160 18.12 -17.38 -12.62
N THR A 161 17.17 -17.14 -13.53
CA THR A 161 15.83 -17.75 -13.63
C THR A 161 14.69 -16.90 -13.04
N VAL A 162 13.89 -16.32 -13.96
CA VAL A 162 12.57 -15.68 -13.77
C VAL A 162 12.68 -14.39 -12.94
N TYR A 163 12.27 -13.19 -13.37
CA TYR A 163 10.90 -12.68 -13.43
C TYR A 163 11.00 -11.36 -14.23
N LYS A 164 10.52 -11.37 -15.48
CA LYS A 164 10.65 -10.23 -16.40
C LYS A 164 9.69 -9.07 -16.12
N GLU A 165 8.76 -9.24 -15.18
CA GLU A 165 7.76 -8.23 -14.83
C GLU A 165 7.61 -8.21 -13.30
N VAL A 166 8.42 -7.38 -12.65
CA VAL A 166 8.36 -7.14 -11.20
C VAL A 166 7.58 -5.85 -10.97
N PHE A 167 6.28 -5.95 -10.72
CA PHE A 167 5.51 -4.78 -10.31
C PHE A 167 5.83 -4.43 -8.86
N THR A 168 6.51 -3.30 -8.66
CA THR A 168 6.79 -2.78 -7.32
C THR A 168 5.65 -1.87 -6.88
N VAL A 169 4.83 -2.32 -5.94
CA VAL A 169 3.85 -1.43 -5.31
C VAL A 169 4.54 -0.65 -4.19
N LYS A 170 5.25 0.43 -4.56
CA LYS A 170 5.71 1.41 -3.56
C LYS A 170 4.51 2.20 -3.03
N HIS A 171 4.59 2.64 -1.79
CA HIS A 171 3.56 3.48 -1.16
C HIS A 171 3.53 4.85 -1.86
N THR A 172 2.82 4.98 -2.97
CA THR A 172 2.41 6.31 -3.45
C THR A 172 1.33 6.82 -2.51
N VAL A 173 1.77 7.59 -1.52
CA VAL A 173 0.92 8.47 -0.71
C VAL A 173 0.52 9.68 -1.55
#